data_AF-A0A7X8N3I2-F1
#
_entry.id   AF-A0A7X8N3I2-F1
#
_cell.length_a   1.000
_cell.length_b   1.000
_cell.length_c   1.000
_cell.angle_alpha   90.00
_cell.angle_beta   90.00
_cell.angle_gamma   90.00
#
_symmetry.space_group_name_H-M   'P 1'
#
loop_
_entity.id
_entity.type
_entity.pdbx_description
1 polymer ?
#
loop_
_entity_poly.entity_id
_entity_poly.type
_entity_poly.pdbx_seq_one_letter_code
_entity_poly.pdbx_strand_id
1 'polypeptide(L)'
;MGAYQKEVWFTIGMTALFLLAGNMGLIFTIFPVEGNLFGFPIMYIVPVVVGWFGVVLLTIVAGKIGNKIDAAIETEDKQNLQHKASVDKEVG
;
A
#
# COMPACT_ATOMS: atom_id res chain seq x y z
N MET A 1 2.47 3.51 17.69
CA MET A 1 2.95 2.39 16.85
C MET A 1 4.33 2.78 16.35
N GLY A 2 5.36 1.98 16.67
CA GLY A 2 6.71 2.21 16.12
C GLY A 2 6.70 2.13 14.60
N ALA A 3 7.70 2.72 13.94
CA ALA A 3 7.76 2.76 12.48
C ALA A 3 7.68 1.36 11.84
N TYR A 4 8.29 0.35 12.47
CA TYR A 4 8.21 -1.05 12.04
C TYR A 4 6.77 -1.62 12.07
N GLN A 5 5.99 -1.28 13.09
CA GLN A 5 4.60 -1.72 13.17
C GLN A 5 3.74 -1.06 12.07
N LYS A 6 4.08 0.17 11.66
CA LYS A 6 3.40 0.86 10.55
C LYS A 6 3.69 0.18 9.22
N GLU A 7 4.91 -0.29 9.01
CA GLU A 7 5.28 -1.05 7.80
C GLU A 7 4.44 -2.31 7.63
N VAL A 8 4.27 -3.10 8.70
CA VAL A 8 3.46 -4.33 8.65
C VAL A 8 2.01 -4.05 8.27
N TRP A 9 1.37 -3.07 8.92
CA TRP A 9 -0.01 -2.70 8.61
C TRP A 9 -0.17 -2.14 7.20
N PHE A 10 0.81 -1.34 6.76
CA PHE A 10 0.85 -0.83 5.40
C PHE A 10 0.96 -1.96 4.37
N THR A 11 1.84 -2.93 4.59
CA THR A 11 2.04 -4.08 3.71
C THR A 11 0.78 -4.95 3.61
N ILE A 12 0.13 -5.23 4.74
CA ILE A 12 -1.14 -5.97 4.76
C ILE A 12 -2.21 -5.21 3.97
N GLY A 13 -2.36 -3.91 4.22
CA GLY A 13 -3.34 -3.07 3.52
C GLY A 13 -3.09 -3.00 2.01
N MET A 14 -1.84 -2.77 1.60
CA MET A 14 -1.47 -2.73 0.19
C MET A 14 -1.67 -4.06 -0.51
N THR A 15 -1.35 -5.18 0.15
CA THR A 15 -1.59 -6.52 -0.39
C THR A 15 -3.08 -6.73 -0.67
N ALA A 16 -3.95 -6.39 0.28
CA ALA A 16 -5.39 -6.48 0.09
C ALA A 16 -5.87 -5.59 -1.08
N LEU A 17 -5.37 -4.35 -1.17
CA LEU A 17 -5.72 -3.42 -2.26
C LEU A 17 -5.28 -3.94 -3.63
N PHE A 18 -4.07 -4.51 -3.74
CA PHE A 18 -3.59 -5.10 -5.00
C PHE A 18 -4.39 -6.34 -5.38
N LEU A 19 -4.77 -7.19 -4.42
CA LEU A 19 -5.63 -8.33 -4.69
C LEU A 19 -7.00 -7.88 -5.21
N LEU A 20 -7.60 -6.86 -4.61
CA LEU A 20 -8.88 -6.32 -5.06
C LEU A 20 -8.78 -5.67 -6.45
N ALA A 21 -7.75 -4.87 -6.70
CA ALA A 21 -7.55 -4.22 -7.98
C ALA A 21 -7.26 -5.23 -9.11
N GLY A 22 -6.42 -6.23 -8.85
CA GLY A 22 -6.06 -7.27 -9.83
C GLY A 22 -7.16 -8.28 -10.09
N ASN A 23 -8.04 -8.54 -9.11
CA ASN A 23 -9.13 -9.51 -9.24
C ASN A 23 -10.51 -8.84 -9.39
N MET A 24 -10.55 -7.59 -9.83
CA MET A 24 -11.79 -6.83 -9.88
C MET A 24 -12.82 -7.42 -10.87
N GLY A 25 -12.38 -8.21 -11.85
CA GLY A 25 -13.27 -8.98 -12.72
C GLY A 25 -14.11 -10.03 -11.99
N LEU A 26 -13.60 -10.61 -10.89
CA LEU A 26 -14.38 -11.53 -10.05
C LEU A 26 -15.50 -10.78 -9.33
N ILE A 27 -15.25 -9.56 -8.87
CA ILE A 27 -16.24 -8.72 -8.19
C ILE A 27 -17.42 -8.42 -9.14
N PHE A 28 -17.13 -8.05 -10.39
CA PHE A 28 -18.16 -7.77 -11.40
C PHE A 28 -18.84 -9.03 -11.94
N THR A 29 -18.27 -10.21 -11.72
CA THR A 29 -18.98 -11.48 -11.98
C THR A 29 -20.01 -11.79 -10.89
N ILE A 30 -19.67 -11.53 -9.62
CA ILE A 30 -20.58 -11.74 -8.48
C ILE A 30 -21.68 -10.68 -8.46
N PHE A 31 -21.34 -9.44 -8.79
CA PHE A 31 -22.26 -8.30 -8.84
C PHE A 31 -22.27 -7.69 -10.25
N PRO A 32 -22.92 -8.34 -11.23
CA PRO A 32 -22.95 -7.85 -12.60
C PRO A 32 -23.71 -6.52 -12.69
N VAL A 33 -23.14 -5.59 -13.45
CA VAL A 33 -23.76 -4.31 -13.77
C VAL A 33 -24.20 -4.36 -15.22
N GLU A 34 -25.50 -4.20 -15.43
CA GLU A 34 -26.09 -4.13 -16.77
C GLU A 34 -25.86 -2.74 -17.40
N GLY A 35 -25.56 -2.72 -18.69
CA GLY A 35 -25.36 -1.50 -19.46
C GLY A 35 -24.03 -1.48 -20.22
N ASN A 36 -23.89 -0.46 -21.06
CA ASN A 36 -22.74 -0.29 -21.93
C ASN A 36 -22.00 1.03 -21.62
N LEU A 37 -20.68 0.97 -21.61
CA LEU A 37 -19.78 2.13 -21.54
C LEU A 37 -18.86 2.10 -22.76
N PHE A 38 -18.85 3.19 -23.53
CA PHE A 38 -18.11 3.28 -24.81
C PHE A 38 -18.45 2.16 -25.81
N GLY A 39 -19.66 1.62 -25.76
CA GLY A 39 -20.10 0.51 -26.62
C GLY A 39 -19.70 -0.89 -26.13
N PHE A 40 -19.03 -1.00 -24.98
CA PHE A 40 -18.67 -2.27 -24.34
C PHE A 40 -19.51 -2.53 -23.09
N PRO A 41 -19.85 -3.80 -22.78
CA PRO A 41 -20.53 -4.10 -21.53
C PRO A 41 -19.70 -3.68 -20.32
N ILE A 42 -20.34 -2.95 -19.39
CA ILE A 42 -19.68 -2.36 -18.21
C ILE A 42 -18.95 -3.41 -17.39
N MET A 43 -19.56 -4.59 -17.25
CA MET A 43 -19.03 -5.75 -16.52
C MET A 43 -17.64 -6.22 -16.98
N TYR A 44 -17.20 -5.86 -18.18
CA TYR A 44 -15.88 -6.22 -18.70
C TYR A 44 -14.93 -5.03 -18.75
N ILE A 45 -15.38 -3.89 -19.27
CA ILE A 45 -14.49 -2.75 -19.53
C ILE A 45 -14.01 -2.09 -18.22
N VAL A 46 -14.88 -1.99 -17.21
CA VAL A 46 -14.53 -1.35 -15.94
C VAL A 46 -13.47 -2.16 -15.17
N PRO A 47 -13.61 -3.49 -15.01
CA PRO A 47 -12.54 -4.30 -14.42
C PRO A 47 -11.20 -4.21 -15.12
N VAL A 48 -11.18 -4.16 -16.46
CA VAL A 48 -9.94 -4.05 -17.23
C VAL A 48 -9.25 -2.71 -16.97
N VAL A 49 -10.01 -1.60 -17.05
CA VAL A 49 -9.47 -0.25 -16.84
C VAL A 49 -8.92 -0.10 -15.42
N VAL A 50 -9.63 -0.56 -14.42
CA VAL A 50 -9.16 -0.48 -13.03
C VAL A 50 -8.04 -1.47 -12.75
N GLY A 51 -8.05 -2.66 -13.33
CA GLY A 51 -6.94 -3.61 -13.22
C GLY A 51 -5.64 -3.02 -13.78
N TRP A 52 -5.69 -2.30 -14.89
CA TRP A 52 -4.51 -1.62 -15.45
C TRP A 52 -4.15 -0.35 -14.68
N PHE A 53 -5.03 0.65 -14.70
CA PHE A 53 -4.72 1.98 -14.15
C PHE A 53 -4.76 2.00 -12.63
N GLY A 54 -5.65 1.21 -12.02
CA GLY A 54 -5.71 1.09 -10.57
C GLY A 54 -4.45 0.45 -9.99
N VAL A 55 -3.91 -0.60 -10.62
CA VAL A 55 -2.62 -1.18 -10.20
C VAL A 55 -1.48 -0.18 -10.36
N VAL A 56 -1.41 0.56 -11.47
CA VAL A 56 -0.38 1.61 -11.65
C VAL A 56 -0.47 2.67 -10.56
N LEU A 57 -1.67 3.19 -10.28
CA LEU A 57 -1.88 4.19 -9.23
C LEU A 57 -1.51 3.65 -7.85
N LEU A 58 -1.93 2.41 -7.53
CA LEU A 58 -1.59 1.76 -6.27
C LEU A 58 -0.07 1.60 -6.12
N THR A 59 0.66 1.25 -7.16
CA THR A 59 2.13 1.14 -7.12
C THR A 59 2.80 2.49 -6.85
N ILE A 60 2.31 3.57 -7.46
CA ILE A 60 2.83 4.93 -7.20
C ILE A 60 2.60 5.34 -5.74
N VAL A 61 1.39 5.09 -5.23
CA VAL A 61 1.03 5.38 -3.84
C VAL A 61 1.87 4.51 -2.90
N ALA A 62 2.06 3.24 -3.23
CA ALA A 62 2.83 2.30 -2.43
C ALA A 62 4.28 2.76 -2.28
N GLY A 63 4.94 3.13 -3.38
CA GLY A 63 6.31 3.64 -3.35
C GLY A 63 6.44 4.93 -2.55
N LYS A 64 5.49 5.87 -2.71
CA LYS A 64 5.50 7.13 -1.93
C LYS A 64 5.33 6.93 -0.44
N ILE A 65 4.45 6.03 -0.02
CA ILE A 65 4.19 5.77 1.41
C ILE A 65 5.31 4.90 1.99
N GLY A 66 5.76 3.88 1.27
CA GLY A 66 6.89 3.03 1.66
C GLY A 66 8.14 3.86 1.96
N ASN A 67 8.54 4.73 1.04
CA ASN A 67 9.69 5.62 1.25
C ASN A 67 9.57 6.51 2.51
N LYS A 68 8.35 6.91 2.88
CA LYS A 68 8.12 7.69 4.09
C LYS A 68 8.21 6.84 5.35
N ILE A 69 7.77 5.59 5.30
CA ILE A 69 7.89 4.64 6.41
C ILE A 69 9.36 4.29 6.63
N ASP A 70 10.12 4.00 5.57
CA ASP A 70 11.55 3.73 5.63
C ASP A 70 12.34 4.88 6.28
N ALA A 71 12.05 6.12 5.87
CA ALA A 71 12.68 7.31 6.47
C ALA A 71 12.33 7.47 7.97
N ALA A 72 11.12 7.08 8.37
CA ALA A 72 10.71 7.11 9.78
C ALA A 72 11.45 6.04 10.60
N ILE A 73 11.63 4.83 10.05
CA ILE A 73 12.42 3.76 10.67
C ILE A 73 13.86 4.23 10.89
N GLU A 74 14.51 4.77 9.85
CA GLU A 74 15.89 5.25 9.94
C GLU A 74 16.06 6.35 11.02
N THR A 75 15.05 7.21 11.17
CA THR A 75 15.06 8.27 12.19
C THR A 75 14.92 7.70 13.60
N GLU A 76 13.98 6.78 13.81
CA GLU A 76 13.78 6.10 15.11
C GLU A 76 15.04 5.31 15.51
N ASP A 77 15.68 4.63 14.57
CA ASP A 77 16.92 3.88 14.82
C ASP A 77 18.09 4.79 15.22
N LYS A 78 18.28 5.92 14.52
CA LYS A 78 19.30 6.91 14.87
C LYS A 78 19.08 7.49 16.26
N GLN A 79 17.84 7.79 16.63
CA GLN A 79 17.51 8.29 17.97
C GLN A 79 17.80 7.24 19.05
N ASN A 80 17.43 5.99 18.81
CA ASN A 80 17.71 4.89 19.75
C ASN A 80 19.22 4.66 19.94
N LEU A 81 20.02 4.76 18.87
CA LEU A 81 21.48 4.65 18.95
C LEU A 81 22.11 5.82 19.73
N GLN A 82 21.67 7.05 19.48
CA GLN A 82 22.12 8.23 20.23
C GLN A 82 21.78 8.11 21.71
N HIS A 83 20.58 7.65 22.05
CA HIS A 83 20.15 7.47 23.42
C HIS A 83 21.01 6.42 24.15
N LYS A 84 21.29 5.28 23.52
CA LYS A 84 22.22 4.27 24.07
C LYS A 84 23.62 4.85 24.32
N ALA A 85 24.16 5.57 23.35
CA ALA A 85 25.49 6.18 23.47
C ALA A 85 25.56 7.26 24.57
N SER A 86 24.48 7.99 24.84
CA SER A 86 24.42 8.92 25.97
C SER A 86 24.37 8.20 27.33
N VAL A 87 23.59 7.13 27.43
CA VAL A 87 23.48 6.35 28.68
C VAL A 87 24.81 5.69 29.02
N ASP A 88 25.51 5.11 28.04
CA ASP A 88 26.82 4.47 28.26
C ASP A 88 27.90 5.46 28.74
N LYS A 89 27.78 6.76 28.39
CA LYS A 89 28.69 7.83 28.84
C LYS A 89 28.41 8.33 30.25
N GLU A 90 27.18 8.18 30.75
CA GLU A 90 26.80 8.62 32.10
C GLU A 90 27.05 7.54 33.16
N VAL A 91 27.16 6.27 32.74
CA VAL A 91 27.33 5.10 33.63
C VAL A 91 28.80 4.64 33.72
N GLY A 92 29.68 5.10 32.81
CA GLY A 92 31.12 4.82 32.80
C GLY A 92 31.96 5.95 33.38
#